data_AF-A0A089NAH1-F1
#
_entry.id   AF-A0A089NAH1-F1
#
_cell.length_a   1.000
_cell.length_b   1.000
_cell.length_c   1.000
_cell.angle_alpha   90.00
_cell.angle_beta   90.00
_cell.angle_gamma   90.00
#
_symmetry.space_group_name_H-M   'P 1'
#
loop_
_entity.id
_entity.type
_entity.pdbx_description
1 polymer ?
#
loop_
_entity_poly.entity_id
_entity_poly.type
_entity_poly.pdbx_seq_one_letter_code
_entity_poly.pdbx_strand_id
1 'polypeptide(L)'
;MAKEKIVLAYSGGLDTSVILKWLKETYDAEIIAFTADIGQKEELDGLEEKALATGASKVYIDDLRDEFAKDFIYPMFQAGALYEGQYLLGTSIARPLIAKRMVDIAIAEGATAIAHGATGKGNDQVRFELGAAGLAPNIKVIAPWRLEEFRNRFPGRAEMIAYAEANGIPVQASAAKPYSMDRNLLHISYESGVLEDPWFDASAPENKEMFLLTNAPEDAPDEAEYLELEFLKGDCVALNGETLNPLQVMEKLNELGGKHGIGRVDMVENRFVGMKSRGVYETPGGTILFTAHRKMESITMDREVMNVRDSLITRYSTLVYNGFWFAPERKAIQALVTESQQNVTGTVRLKLYKGNIIAAGVKSPVSLYNPNIATMEADPTQAYDQGDATGFIRLNALRLKVSAGVAESAK
;
A
#
# COMPACT_ATOMS: atom_id res chain seq x y z
N MET A 1 35.88 17.50 17.53
CA MET A 1 34.55 16.92 17.89
C MET A 1 34.17 15.94 16.80
N ALA A 2 33.49 14.84 17.13
CA ALA A 2 32.98 13.94 16.08
C ALA A 2 31.98 14.70 15.20
N LYS A 3 32.00 14.48 13.88
CA LYS A 3 31.06 15.12 12.97
C LYS A 3 29.64 14.62 13.25
N GLU A 4 28.64 15.48 13.01
CA GLU A 4 27.24 15.07 13.06
C GLU A 4 27.01 13.95 12.04
N LYS A 5 26.24 12.91 12.40
CA LYS A 5 25.86 11.83 11.49
C LYS A 5 24.39 11.95 11.14
N ILE A 6 24.09 11.84 9.84
CA ILE A 6 22.73 11.98 9.30
C ILE A 6 22.41 10.75 8.45
N VAL A 7 21.32 10.05 8.75
CA VAL A 7 20.84 8.94 7.91
C VAL A 7 19.86 9.48 6.86
N LEU A 8 20.24 9.39 5.59
CA LEU A 8 19.42 9.85 4.46
C LEU A 8 18.70 8.66 3.80
N ALA A 9 17.37 8.75 3.68
CA ALA A 9 16.62 7.90 2.76
C ALA A 9 17.06 8.21 1.32
N TYR A 10 17.77 7.27 0.72
CA TYR A 10 18.44 7.39 -0.56
C TYR A 10 17.81 6.46 -1.59
N SER A 11 17.55 6.97 -2.78
CA SER A 11 16.93 6.23 -3.88
C SER A 11 17.75 6.25 -5.16
N GLY A 12 18.92 6.89 -5.16
CA GLY A 12 19.74 7.04 -6.37
C GLY A 12 19.21 8.05 -7.38
N GLY A 13 18.03 8.62 -7.17
CA GLY A 13 17.47 9.68 -8.02
C GLY A 13 18.28 10.97 -7.99
N LEU A 14 17.93 11.89 -8.89
CA LEU A 14 18.52 13.24 -8.94
C LEU A 14 18.37 13.95 -7.58
N ASP A 15 17.14 14.03 -7.07
CA ASP A 15 16.81 14.68 -5.79
C ASP A 15 17.65 14.16 -4.63
N THR A 16 17.63 12.86 -4.37
CA THR A 16 18.33 12.26 -3.22
C THR A 16 19.85 12.32 -3.37
N SER A 17 20.39 12.32 -4.59
CA SER A 17 21.83 12.53 -4.83
C SER A 17 22.26 13.97 -4.60
N VAL A 18 21.49 14.95 -5.06
CA VAL A 18 21.73 16.37 -4.78
C VAL A 18 21.59 16.65 -3.28
N ILE A 19 20.56 16.11 -2.64
CA ILE A 19 20.34 16.23 -1.18
C ILE A 19 21.52 15.64 -0.40
N LEU A 20 22.03 14.47 -0.78
CA LEU A 20 23.17 13.84 -0.13
C LEU A 20 24.37 14.80 -0.09
N LYS A 21 24.76 15.31 -1.27
CA LYS A 21 25.89 16.24 -1.39
C LYS A 21 25.62 17.54 -0.65
N TRP A 22 24.41 18.10 -0.78
CA TRP A 22 24.04 19.35 -0.12
C TRP A 22 24.05 19.22 1.41
N LEU A 23 23.52 18.13 1.98
CA LEU A 23 23.54 17.88 3.43
C LEU A 23 24.97 17.83 3.96
N LYS A 24 25.86 17.14 3.23
CA LYS A 24 27.28 17.05 3.56
C LYS A 24 27.94 18.43 3.59
N GLU A 25 27.67 19.28 2.60
CA GLU A 25 28.24 20.62 2.49
C GLU A 25 27.67 21.59 3.53
N THR A 26 26.35 21.60 3.70
CA THR A 26 25.64 22.57 4.55
C THR A 26 25.81 22.29 6.03
N TYR A 27 25.84 21.02 6.45
CA TYR A 27 25.93 20.65 7.86
C TYR A 27 27.33 20.21 8.31
N ASP A 28 28.31 20.14 7.39
CA ASP A 28 29.62 19.50 7.64
C ASP A 28 29.49 18.12 8.33
N ALA A 29 28.53 17.33 7.83
CA ALA A 29 28.09 16.09 8.46
C ALA A 29 28.54 14.83 7.68
N GLU A 30 28.66 13.71 8.40
CA GLU A 30 28.77 12.38 7.82
C GLU A 30 27.39 11.89 7.38
N ILE A 31 27.22 11.65 6.08
CA ILE A 31 25.93 11.22 5.52
C ILE A 31 25.95 9.71 5.32
N ILE A 32 25.06 9.01 6.01
CA ILE A 32 24.82 7.59 5.87
C ILE A 32 23.65 7.42 4.91
N ALA A 33 23.91 6.89 3.71
CA ALA A 33 22.86 6.63 2.75
C ALA A 33 22.16 5.31 3.10
N PHE A 34 20.83 5.32 3.15
CA PHE A 34 20.02 4.14 3.38
C PHE A 34 19.01 3.94 2.26
N THR A 35 19.07 2.77 1.63
CA THR A 35 18.10 2.29 0.65
C THR A 35 17.39 1.08 1.24
N ALA A 36 16.07 1.12 1.25
CA ALA A 36 15.24 -0.02 1.61
C ALA A 36 14.92 -0.80 0.33
N ASP A 37 15.42 -2.04 0.18
CA ASP A 37 14.88 -2.94 -0.83
C ASP A 37 13.54 -3.48 -0.33
N ILE A 38 12.47 -2.98 -0.93
CA ILE A 38 11.08 -3.34 -0.67
C ILE A 38 10.41 -3.82 -1.96
N GLY A 39 11.18 -4.33 -2.93
CA GLY A 39 10.67 -4.96 -4.15
C GLY A 39 10.66 -4.08 -5.41
N GLN A 40 11.41 -2.99 -5.42
CA GLN A 40 11.53 -2.09 -6.58
C GLN A 40 12.36 -2.66 -7.76
N LYS A 41 13.05 -3.79 -7.56
CA LYS A 41 13.86 -4.52 -8.57
C LYS A 41 15.07 -3.71 -9.09
N GLU A 42 15.11 -3.40 -10.39
CA GLU A 42 16.27 -2.89 -11.15
C GLU A 42 16.82 -1.54 -10.66
N GLU A 43 16.14 -0.87 -9.73
CA GLU A 43 16.56 0.42 -9.18
C GLU A 43 17.74 0.34 -8.18
N LEU A 44 18.24 -0.86 -7.88
CA LEU A 44 19.29 -1.09 -6.87
C LEU A 44 20.71 -1.25 -7.47
N ASP A 45 20.83 -1.53 -8.76
CA ASP A 45 22.11 -1.84 -9.39
C ASP A 45 23.05 -0.61 -9.42
N GLY A 46 24.29 -0.77 -8.94
CA GLY A 46 25.29 0.31 -8.88
C GLY A 46 24.99 1.41 -7.86
N LEU A 47 23.97 1.23 -7.02
CA LEU A 47 23.50 2.27 -6.10
C LEU A 47 24.50 2.57 -4.98
N GLU A 48 25.19 1.56 -4.47
CA GLU A 48 26.22 1.72 -3.43
C GLU A 48 27.41 2.54 -3.95
N GLU A 49 27.97 2.16 -5.10
CA GLU A 49 29.07 2.89 -5.75
C GLU A 49 28.68 4.35 -6.01
N LYS A 50 27.45 4.57 -6.50
CA LYS A 50 26.91 5.90 -6.74
C LYS A 50 26.80 6.72 -5.45
N ALA A 51 26.26 6.15 -4.37
CA ALA A 51 26.10 6.85 -3.10
C ALA A 51 27.47 7.25 -2.51
N LEU A 52 28.44 6.34 -2.53
CA LEU A 52 29.81 6.60 -2.08
C LEU A 52 30.49 7.68 -2.93
N ALA A 53 30.40 7.59 -4.26
CA ALA A 53 30.95 8.58 -5.17
C ALA A 53 30.32 9.97 -4.98
N THR A 54 29.01 10.03 -4.68
CA THR A 54 28.30 11.28 -4.37
C THR A 54 28.76 11.88 -3.04
N GLY A 55 29.22 11.04 -2.10
CA GLY A 55 29.88 11.46 -0.88
C GLY A 55 29.38 10.84 0.41
N ALA A 56 28.60 9.75 0.36
CA ALA A 56 28.18 9.01 1.55
C ALA A 56 29.41 8.52 2.34
N SER A 57 29.35 8.59 3.66
CA SER A 57 30.38 7.97 4.52
C SER A 57 30.14 6.47 4.70
N LYS A 58 28.88 6.03 4.57
CA LYS A 58 28.44 4.64 4.67
C LYS A 58 27.15 4.44 3.89
N VAL A 59 26.92 3.23 3.39
CA VAL A 59 25.70 2.86 2.66
C VAL A 59 25.09 1.63 3.32
N TYR A 60 23.77 1.65 3.47
CA TYR A 60 22.93 0.51 3.81
C TYR A 60 21.98 0.25 2.65
N ILE A 61 21.99 -0.98 2.13
CA ILE A 61 20.99 -1.48 1.18
C ILE A 61 20.42 -2.73 1.83
N ASP A 62 19.33 -2.57 2.57
CA ASP A 62 18.76 -3.67 3.36
C ASP A 62 17.57 -4.27 2.63
N ASP A 63 17.57 -5.60 2.50
CA ASP A 63 16.43 -6.37 2.03
C ASP A 63 15.35 -6.46 3.11
N LEU A 64 14.26 -5.73 2.89
CA LEU A 64 13.11 -5.64 3.79
C LEU A 64 11.85 -6.25 3.16
N ARG A 65 11.98 -6.99 2.05
CA ARG A 65 10.82 -7.49 1.28
C ARG A 65 9.95 -8.46 2.07
N ASP A 66 10.57 -9.37 2.81
CA ASP A 66 9.85 -10.34 3.66
C ASP A 66 9.10 -9.64 4.80
N GLU A 67 9.77 -8.74 5.53
CA GLU A 67 9.14 -7.90 6.57
C GLU A 67 8.01 -7.06 5.99
N PHE A 68 8.20 -6.46 4.81
CA PHE A 68 7.19 -5.65 4.15
C PHE A 68 5.92 -6.45 3.83
N ALA A 69 6.07 -7.64 3.25
CA ALA A 69 4.94 -8.51 2.96
C ALA A 69 4.22 -8.95 4.24
N LYS A 70 4.97 -9.49 5.19
CA LYS A 70 4.43 -10.16 6.37
C LYS A 70 3.90 -9.21 7.43
N ASP A 71 4.63 -8.15 7.75
CA ASP A 71 4.37 -7.32 8.92
C ASP A 71 3.64 -6.00 8.57
N PHE A 72 3.49 -5.68 7.27
CA PHE A 72 2.84 -4.46 6.80
C PHE A 72 1.70 -4.73 5.81
N ILE A 73 1.95 -5.40 4.68
CA ILE A 73 0.91 -5.66 3.66
C ILE A 73 -0.19 -6.56 4.22
N TYR A 74 0.16 -7.72 4.77
CA TYR A 74 -0.80 -8.71 5.26
C TYR A 74 -1.69 -8.14 6.39
N PRO A 75 -1.16 -7.51 7.46
CA PRO A 75 -2.00 -6.91 8.51
C PRO A 75 -2.94 -5.82 8.00
N MET A 76 -2.49 -5.02 7.02
CA MET A 76 -3.33 -4.01 6.37
C MET A 76 -4.45 -4.64 5.54
N PHE A 77 -4.18 -5.73 4.83
CA PHE A 77 -5.15 -6.44 4.00
C PHE A 77 -6.17 -7.20 4.84
N GLN A 78 -5.75 -7.82 5.95
CA GLN A 78 -6.66 -8.40 6.94
C GLN A 78 -7.70 -7.38 7.44
N ALA A 79 -7.29 -6.11 7.58
CA ALA A 79 -8.19 -5.04 7.97
C ALA A 79 -9.21 -4.67 6.89
N GLY A 80 -9.06 -5.15 5.66
CA GLY A 80 -9.87 -4.74 4.50
C GLY A 80 -9.55 -3.32 4.03
N ALA A 81 -8.33 -2.82 4.29
CA ALA A 81 -7.99 -1.42 4.05
C ALA A 81 -8.03 -1.05 2.56
N LEU A 82 -8.80 -0.01 2.24
CA LEU A 82 -9.02 0.51 0.89
C LEU A 82 -9.35 2.00 1.00
N TYR A 83 -8.45 2.85 0.53
CA TYR A 83 -8.61 4.29 0.62
C TYR A 83 -9.54 4.82 -0.48
N GLU A 84 -10.55 5.59 -0.07
CA GLU A 84 -11.58 6.18 -0.94
C GLU A 84 -12.23 5.17 -1.90
N GLY A 85 -12.29 3.91 -1.47
CA GLY A 85 -12.92 2.82 -2.22
C GLY A 85 -12.13 2.29 -3.42
N GLN A 86 -10.89 2.75 -3.65
CA GLN A 86 -10.10 2.35 -4.83
C GLN A 86 -8.61 2.08 -4.57
N TYR A 87 -7.96 2.85 -3.68
CA TYR A 87 -6.52 2.79 -3.51
C TYR A 87 -6.08 1.80 -2.41
N LEU A 88 -5.27 0.81 -2.80
CA LEU A 88 -4.72 -0.23 -1.93
C LEU A 88 -3.45 0.18 -1.16
N LEU A 89 -3.22 1.50 -1.00
CA LEU A 89 -2.29 2.07 -0.03
C LEU A 89 -0.80 1.75 -0.26
N GLY A 90 -0.39 1.27 -1.44
CA GLY A 90 0.95 0.69 -1.67
C GLY A 90 2.14 1.60 -1.34
N THR A 91 2.11 2.89 -1.71
CA THR A 91 3.14 3.86 -1.32
C THR A 91 3.07 4.12 0.18
N SER A 92 1.85 4.30 0.71
CA SER A 92 1.65 4.73 2.09
C SER A 92 2.09 3.70 3.12
N ILE A 93 1.88 2.41 2.83
CA ILE A 93 2.20 1.31 3.75
C ILE A 93 3.70 0.98 3.79
N ALA A 94 4.45 1.31 2.72
CA ALA A 94 5.90 1.15 2.69
C ALA A 94 6.63 2.13 3.64
N ARG A 95 6.13 3.36 3.76
CA ARG A 95 6.83 4.44 4.46
C ARG A 95 7.09 4.18 5.94
N PRO A 96 6.16 3.62 6.73
CA PRO A 96 6.45 3.29 8.12
C PRO A 96 7.57 2.25 8.29
N LEU A 97 7.73 1.29 7.36
CA LEU A 97 8.84 0.33 7.39
C LEU A 97 10.19 1.03 7.11
N ILE A 98 10.22 1.88 6.09
CA ILE A 98 11.43 2.65 5.76
C ILE A 98 11.81 3.57 6.94
N ALA A 99 10.84 4.29 7.52
CA ALA A 99 11.05 5.16 8.68
C ALA A 99 11.55 4.36 9.90
N LYS A 100 10.99 3.17 10.15
CA LYS A 100 11.47 2.27 11.20
C LYS A 100 12.93 1.91 11.00
N ARG A 101 13.29 1.47 9.79
CA ARG A 101 14.67 1.05 9.55
C ARG A 101 15.66 2.22 9.58
N MET A 102 15.27 3.40 9.12
CA MET A 102 16.07 4.62 9.26
C MET A 102 16.39 4.94 10.72
N VAL A 103 15.40 4.83 11.61
CA VAL A 103 15.58 5.03 13.04
C VAL A 103 16.50 3.97 13.65
N ASP A 104 16.33 2.70 13.27
CA ASP A 104 17.20 1.61 13.74
C ASP A 104 18.66 1.85 13.35
N ILE A 105 18.91 2.27 12.10
CA ILE A 105 20.25 2.62 11.61
C ILE A 105 20.79 3.83 12.38
N ALA A 106 19.97 4.87 12.57
CA ALA A 106 20.40 6.07 13.27
C ALA A 106 20.83 5.76 14.71
N ILE A 107 20.09 4.91 15.43
CA ILE A 107 20.45 4.47 16.77
C ILE A 107 21.75 3.65 16.75
N ALA A 108 21.88 2.69 15.83
CA ALA A 108 23.06 1.84 15.73
C ALA A 108 24.34 2.62 15.39
N GLU A 109 24.21 3.68 14.60
CA GLU A 109 25.35 4.49 14.13
C GLU A 109 25.64 5.70 15.02
N GLY A 110 24.80 5.97 16.02
CA GLY A 110 24.86 7.17 16.84
C GLY A 110 24.56 8.45 16.04
N ALA A 111 23.71 8.36 15.02
CA ALA A 111 23.25 9.49 14.24
C ALA A 111 22.22 10.32 15.02
N THR A 112 22.35 11.64 14.92
CA THR A 112 21.48 12.60 15.62
C THR A 112 20.29 13.03 14.77
N ALA A 113 20.35 12.78 13.46
CA ALA A 113 19.31 13.16 12.53
C ALA A 113 19.05 12.11 11.46
N ILE A 114 17.83 12.15 10.92
CA ILE A 114 17.45 11.52 9.67
C ILE A 114 17.08 12.59 8.63
N ALA A 115 17.19 12.25 7.35
CA ALA A 115 16.79 13.10 6.25
C ALA A 115 16.03 12.33 5.17
N HIS A 116 15.12 13.01 4.46
CA HIS A 116 14.38 12.42 3.34
C HIS A 116 14.17 13.41 2.20
N GLY A 117 13.95 12.88 0.99
CA GLY A 117 13.70 13.65 -0.23
C GLY A 117 12.24 13.99 -0.52
N ALA A 118 11.29 13.66 0.36
CA ALA A 118 9.87 13.96 0.12
C ALA A 118 9.60 15.48 0.00
N THR A 119 8.77 15.87 -0.96
CA THR A 119 8.41 17.27 -1.21
C THR A 119 7.43 17.81 -0.16
N GLY A 120 7.34 19.14 -0.03
CA GLY A 120 6.38 19.82 0.86
C GLY A 120 4.91 19.71 0.44
N LYS A 121 4.60 19.09 -0.70
CA LYS A 121 3.22 18.93 -1.23
C LYS A 121 2.70 17.49 -1.17
N GLY A 122 3.57 16.52 -0.91
CA GLY A 122 3.22 15.10 -0.85
C GLY A 122 2.79 14.65 0.55
N ASN A 123 2.16 13.48 0.62
CA ASN A 123 1.84 12.83 1.90
C ASN A 123 3.08 12.18 2.54
N ASP A 124 4.11 11.83 1.75
CA ASP A 124 5.26 11.07 2.25
C ASP A 124 6.09 11.81 3.29
N GLN A 125 6.17 13.14 3.24
CA GLN A 125 6.79 13.94 4.31
C GLN A 125 6.14 13.63 5.67
N VAL A 126 4.80 13.54 5.70
CA VAL A 126 4.04 13.30 6.92
C VAL A 126 4.27 11.87 7.40
N ARG A 127 4.29 10.90 6.48
CA ARG A 127 4.45 9.48 6.80
C ARG A 127 5.84 9.17 7.38
N PHE A 128 6.89 9.73 6.79
CA PHE A 128 8.25 9.60 7.32
C PHE A 128 8.38 10.25 8.69
N GLU A 129 7.92 11.49 8.83
CA GLU A 129 8.12 12.28 10.05
C GLU A 129 7.26 11.80 11.23
N LEU A 130 5.98 11.46 11.00
CA LEU A 130 5.16 10.85 12.04
C LEU A 130 5.67 9.46 12.42
N GLY A 131 6.19 8.71 11.44
CA GLY A 131 6.85 7.43 11.67
C GLY A 131 8.04 7.56 12.60
N ALA A 132 8.96 8.47 12.27
CA ALA A 132 10.13 8.76 13.09
C ALA A 132 9.76 9.31 14.47
N ALA A 133 8.82 10.24 14.57
CA ALA A 133 8.37 10.81 15.83
C ALA A 133 7.75 9.75 16.77
N GLY A 134 7.03 8.77 16.21
CA GLY A 134 6.46 7.67 16.97
C GLY A 134 7.48 6.63 17.46
N LEU A 135 8.67 6.58 16.86
CA LEU A 135 9.71 5.58 17.17
C LEU A 135 10.91 6.16 17.93
N ALA A 136 11.33 7.36 17.59
CA ALA A 136 12.44 8.08 18.20
C ALA A 136 12.11 9.57 18.31
N PRO A 137 11.33 10.00 19.33
CA PRO A 137 10.78 11.36 19.42
C PRO A 137 11.85 12.47 19.51
N ASN A 138 13.08 12.13 19.88
CA ASN A 138 14.20 13.07 19.99
C ASN A 138 15.07 13.12 18.73
N ILE A 139 14.79 12.30 17.71
CA ILE A 139 15.57 12.33 16.47
C ILE A 139 15.24 13.59 15.67
N LYS A 140 16.26 14.31 15.23
CA LYS A 140 16.06 15.47 14.36
C LYS A 140 15.67 14.98 12.96
N VAL A 141 14.66 15.59 12.35
CA VAL A 141 14.33 15.32 10.94
C VAL A 141 14.71 16.52 10.09
N ILE A 142 15.46 16.27 9.02
CA ILE A 142 15.87 17.27 8.03
C ILE A 142 15.11 16.97 6.74
N ALA A 143 14.23 17.89 6.35
CA ALA A 143 13.44 17.81 5.12
C ALA A 143 13.84 18.96 4.18
N PRO A 144 14.85 18.79 3.31
CA PRO A 144 15.43 19.88 2.51
C PRO A 144 14.39 20.64 1.69
N TRP A 145 13.42 19.96 1.09
CA TRP A 145 12.35 20.59 0.31
C TRP A 145 11.45 21.57 1.07
N ARG A 146 11.52 21.60 2.41
CA ARG A 146 10.80 22.58 3.23
C ARG A 146 11.70 23.68 3.79
N LEU A 147 13.01 23.56 3.62
CA LEU A 147 13.96 24.59 3.97
C LEU A 147 13.99 25.65 2.87
N GLU A 148 13.86 26.92 3.27
CA GLU A 148 13.90 28.05 2.35
C GLU A 148 15.23 28.12 1.60
N GLU A 149 16.35 27.91 2.31
CA GLU A 149 17.70 27.91 1.72
C GLU A 149 17.83 26.88 0.59
N PHE A 150 17.35 25.65 0.81
CA PHE A 150 17.40 24.60 -0.20
C PHE A 150 16.54 24.94 -1.42
N ARG A 151 15.30 25.41 -1.22
CA ARG A 151 14.40 25.79 -2.32
C ARG A 151 14.90 27.00 -3.10
N ASN A 152 15.55 27.95 -2.44
CA ASN A 152 16.14 29.11 -3.11
C ASN A 152 17.35 28.70 -3.97
N ARG A 153 18.14 27.71 -3.51
CA ARG A 153 19.27 27.15 -4.26
C ARG A 153 18.82 26.22 -5.39
N PHE A 154 17.72 25.50 -5.20
CA PHE A 154 17.17 24.52 -6.14
C PHE A 154 15.66 24.75 -6.38
N PRO A 155 15.29 25.84 -7.07
CA PRO A 155 13.90 26.14 -7.36
C PRO A 155 13.25 25.15 -8.34
N GLY A 156 14.07 24.45 -9.14
CA GLY A 156 13.62 23.44 -10.07
C GLY A 156 14.68 22.40 -10.42
N ARG A 157 14.32 21.54 -11.37
CA ARG A 157 15.15 20.41 -11.81
C ARG A 157 16.41 20.86 -12.56
N ALA A 158 16.34 22.00 -13.26
CA ALA A 158 17.46 22.52 -14.03
C ALA A 158 18.66 22.87 -13.15
N GLU A 159 18.42 23.53 -12.02
CA GLU A 159 19.45 23.90 -11.05
C GLU A 159 20.02 22.68 -10.34
N MET A 160 19.20 21.67 -10.07
CA MET A 160 19.66 20.39 -9.54
C MET A 160 20.57 19.64 -10.51
N ILE A 161 20.25 19.64 -11.81
CA ILE A 161 21.10 19.04 -12.85
C ILE A 161 22.42 19.79 -12.94
N ALA A 162 22.40 21.12 -13.01
CA ALA A 162 23.61 21.93 -13.06
C ALA A 162 24.51 21.70 -11.83
N TYR A 163 23.91 21.58 -10.64
CA TYR A 163 24.64 21.25 -9.42
C TYR A 163 25.21 19.83 -9.43
N ALA A 164 24.47 18.86 -9.95
CA ALA A 164 24.96 17.49 -10.13
C ALA A 164 26.16 17.44 -11.07
N GLU A 165 26.09 18.11 -12.23
CA GLU A 165 27.19 18.21 -13.19
C GLU A 165 28.42 18.90 -12.59
N ALA A 166 28.24 20.04 -11.93
CA ALA A 166 29.31 20.79 -11.28
C ALA A 166 30.04 19.99 -10.18
N ASN A 167 29.34 19.02 -9.57
CA ASN A 167 29.88 18.16 -8.50
C ASN A 167 30.25 16.75 -8.98
N GLY A 168 30.19 16.48 -10.28
CA GLY A 168 30.51 15.17 -10.84
C GLY A 168 29.58 14.05 -10.37
N ILE A 169 28.32 14.37 -10.02
CA ILE A 169 27.33 13.40 -9.56
C ILE A 169 26.71 12.73 -10.80
N PRO A 170 26.88 11.39 -10.99
CA PRO A 170 26.36 10.70 -12.16
C PRO A 170 24.83 10.58 -12.05
N VAL A 171 24.10 11.43 -12.77
CA VAL A 171 22.64 11.40 -12.83
C VAL A 171 22.17 10.98 -14.22
N GLN A 172 21.38 9.90 -14.28
CA GLN A 172 20.62 9.54 -15.48
C GLN A 172 19.39 10.46 -15.58
N ALA A 173 19.60 11.76 -15.83
CA ALA A 173 18.52 12.67 -16.11
C ALA A 173 18.06 12.47 -17.57
N SER A 174 17.29 11.42 -17.85
CA SER A 174 16.58 11.39 -19.13
C SER A 174 15.37 12.32 -19.05
N ALA A 175 15.24 13.23 -20.01
CA ALA A 175 14.07 14.08 -20.18
C ALA A 175 12.81 13.29 -20.64
N ALA A 176 12.89 11.96 -20.66
CA ALA A 176 12.00 11.08 -21.43
C ALA A 176 10.70 10.70 -20.72
N LYS A 177 10.66 10.75 -19.38
CA LYS A 177 9.44 10.36 -18.62
C LYS A 177 8.72 11.61 -18.09
N PRO A 178 7.51 11.93 -18.57
CA PRO A 178 6.76 13.11 -18.17
C PRO A 178 6.00 12.95 -16.85
N TYR A 179 6.29 11.94 -16.03
CA TYR A 179 5.63 11.64 -14.76
C TYR A 179 6.63 11.04 -13.75
N SER A 180 6.28 11.14 -12.47
CA SER A 180 6.99 10.53 -11.35
C SER A 180 6.49 9.12 -11.10
N MET A 181 7.38 8.22 -10.64
CA MET A 181 7.05 6.83 -10.32
C MET A 181 7.53 6.47 -8.92
N ASP A 182 6.81 5.60 -8.24
CA ASP A 182 7.24 4.98 -6.98
C ASP A 182 6.81 3.52 -6.94
N ARG A 183 7.79 2.61 -7.02
CA ARG A 183 7.60 1.17 -7.10
C ARG A 183 8.00 0.48 -5.81
N ASN A 184 7.26 -0.55 -5.43
CA ASN A 184 7.63 -1.53 -4.42
C ASN A 184 6.97 -2.88 -4.72
N LEU A 185 7.06 -3.83 -3.78
CA LEU A 185 6.49 -5.16 -3.87
C LEU A 185 4.97 -5.15 -4.06
N LEU A 186 4.26 -4.21 -3.45
CA LEU A 186 2.80 -4.16 -3.51
C LEU A 186 2.33 -3.51 -4.80
N HIS A 187 2.95 -2.39 -5.21
CA HIS A 187 2.44 -1.60 -6.32
C HIS A 187 3.51 -0.79 -7.06
N ILE A 188 3.09 -0.11 -8.12
CA ILE A 188 3.73 1.11 -8.60
C ILE A 188 2.68 2.22 -8.74
N SER A 189 3.06 3.44 -8.39
CA SER A 189 2.26 4.64 -8.63
C SER A 189 2.88 5.53 -9.71
N TYR A 190 2.02 6.27 -10.41
CA TYR A 190 2.37 7.28 -11.41
C TYR A 190 1.64 8.58 -11.10
N GLU A 191 2.36 9.70 -11.05
CA GLU A 191 1.78 11.01 -10.79
C GLU A 191 2.56 12.15 -11.44
N SER A 192 1.99 13.36 -11.42
CA SER A 192 2.56 14.61 -11.95
C SER A 192 2.65 14.69 -13.49
N GLY A 193 2.97 15.89 -13.98
CA GLY A 193 3.15 16.17 -15.41
C GLY A 193 1.87 15.93 -16.22
N VAL A 194 1.91 15.07 -17.25
CA VAL A 194 0.74 14.82 -18.11
C VAL A 194 -0.47 14.25 -17.35
N LEU A 195 -0.21 13.56 -16.23
CA LEU A 195 -1.26 12.99 -15.37
C LEU A 195 -1.94 14.03 -14.47
N GLU A 196 -1.49 15.28 -14.44
CA GLU A 196 -2.16 16.35 -13.69
C GLU A 196 -3.49 16.78 -14.31
N ASP A 197 -3.65 16.60 -15.62
CA ASP A 197 -4.93 16.79 -16.31
C ASP A 197 -5.82 15.55 -16.10
N PRO A 198 -6.93 15.61 -15.36
CA PRO A 198 -7.80 14.46 -15.16
C PRO A 198 -8.53 13.98 -16.43
N TRP A 199 -8.45 14.72 -17.54
CA TRP A 199 -9.02 14.31 -18.83
C TRP A 199 -8.06 13.47 -19.68
N PHE A 200 -6.76 13.47 -19.36
CA PHE A 200 -5.77 12.66 -20.08
C PHE A 200 -6.05 11.17 -19.89
N ASP A 201 -6.19 10.40 -20.98
CA ASP A 201 -6.45 8.95 -20.92
C ASP A 201 -5.14 8.16 -20.74
N ALA A 202 -4.87 7.76 -19.49
CA ALA A 202 -3.72 6.94 -19.15
C ALA A 202 -3.77 5.54 -19.79
N SER A 203 -4.96 5.03 -20.12
CA SER A 203 -5.16 3.68 -20.67
C SER A 203 -5.07 3.60 -22.19
N ALA A 204 -4.97 4.75 -22.87
CA ALA A 204 -4.90 4.81 -24.32
C ALA A 204 -3.70 4.01 -24.87
N PRO A 205 -3.81 3.37 -26.06
CA PRO A 205 -2.76 2.52 -26.63
C PRO A 205 -1.38 3.19 -26.72
N GLU A 206 -1.33 4.49 -27.01
CA GLU A 206 -0.10 5.28 -27.08
C GLU A 206 0.62 5.44 -25.73
N ASN A 207 -0.10 5.26 -24.61
CA ASN A 207 0.42 5.39 -23.25
C ASN A 207 0.72 4.03 -22.60
N LYS A 208 0.59 2.92 -23.33
CA LYS A 208 0.76 1.56 -22.81
C LYS A 208 2.10 1.34 -22.11
N GLU A 209 3.19 1.93 -22.63
CA GLU A 209 4.55 1.86 -22.07
C GLU A 209 4.68 2.54 -20.70
N MET A 210 3.67 3.29 -20.25
CA MET A 210 3.61 3.81 -18.89
C MET A 210 3.53 2.70 -17.86
N PHE A 211 2.78 1.63 -18.16
CA PHE A 211 2.48 0.56 -17.22
C PHE A 211 3.60 -0.50 -17.24
N LEU A 212 4.29 -0.64 -16.12
CA LEU A 212 5.48 -1.49 -15.99
C LEU A 212 5.19 -2.84 -15.35
N LEU A 213 4.11 -2.97 -14.59
CA LEU A 213 3.78 -4.20 -13.88
C LEU A 213 2.74 -5.06 -14.60
N THR A 214 1.91 -4.47 -15.44
CA THR A 214 0.73 -5.10 -16.01
C THR A 214 0.66 -4.94 -17.52
N ASN A 215 0.27 -6.00 -18.22
CA ASN A 215 -0.16 -5.91 -19.61
C ASN A 215 -1.43 -5.05 -19.70
N ALA A 216 -1.66 -4.43 -20.86
CA ALA A 216 -2.98 -3.86 -21.13
C ALA A 216 -4.01 -5.01 -21.18
N PRO A 217 -5.25 -4.82 -20.66
CA PRO A 217 -6.28 -5.86 -20.70
C PRO A 217 -6.55 -6.43 -22.09
N GLU A 218 -6.41 -5.61 -23.13
CA GLU A 218 -6.56 -5.99 -24.54
C GLU A 218 -5.50 -7.00 -24.99
N ASP A 219 -4.27 -6.86 -24.49
CA ASP A 219 -3.11 -7.69 -24.82
C ASP A 219 -2.90 -8.86 -23.85
N ALA A 220 -3.64 -8.89 -22.74
CA ALA A 220 -3.64 -10.02 -21.82
C ALA A 220 -4.17 -11.29 -22.52
N PRO A 221 -3.77 -12.50 -22.05
CA PRO A 221 -4.17 -13.76 -22.67
C PRO A 221 -5.68 -13.90 -22.92
N ASP A 222 -6.04 -14.49 -24.07
CA ASP A 222 -7.44 -14.82 -24.42
C ASP A 222 -7.98 -16.05 -23.66
N GLU A 223 -7.10 -16.80 -23.01
CA GLU A 223 -7.47 -17.90 -22.14
C GLU A 223 -7.45 -17.46 -20.68
N ALA A 224 -8.53 -17.75 -19.98
CA ALA A 224 -8.62 -17.46 -18.56
C ALA A 224 -7.82 -18.47 -17.73
N GLU A 225 -7.20 -17.99 -16.66
CA GLU A 225 -6.37 -18.79 -15.78
C GLU A 225 -7.04 -18.98 -14.42
N TYR A 226 -7.11 -20.23 -13.96
CA TYR A 226 -7.65 -20.55 -12.64
C TYR A 226 -6.53 -20.55 -11.60
N LEU A 227 -6.81 -19.95 -10.45
CA LEU A 227 -5.89 -19.84 -9.33
C LEU A 227 -6.59 -20.23 -8.04
N GLU A 228 -6.03 -21.16 -7.30
CA GLU A 228 -6.43 -21.48 -5.93
C GLU A 228 -5.49 -20.81 -4.93
N LEU A 229 -6.04 -20.07 -3.98
CA LEU A 229 -5.34 -19.43 -2.88
C LEU A 229 -5.78 -20.07 -1.57
N GLU A 230 -4.83 -20.58 -0.79
CA GLU A 230 -5.10 -21.17 0.52
C GLU A 230 -4.79 -20.17 1.63
N PHE A 231 -5.70 -20.05 2.59
CA PHE A 231 -5.63 -19.14 3.71
C PHE A 231 -5.56 -19.91 5.03
N LEU A 232 -4.77 -19.38 5.96
CA LEU A 232 -4.72 -19.78 7.35
C LEU A 232 -4.73 -18.54 8.23
N LYS A 233 -5.76 -18.40 9.07
CA LYS A 233 -5.95 -17.26 9.98
C LYS A 233 -5.81 -15.88 9.31
N GLY A 234 -6.36 -15.74 8.10
CA GLY A 234 -6.33 -14.50 7.32
C GLY A 234 -5.13 -14.37 6.38
N ASP A 235 -4.09 -15.17 6.56
CA ASP A 235 -2.88 -15.10 5.75
C ASP A 235 -2.94 -16.09 4.59
N CYS A 236 -2.62 -15.65 3.38
CA CYS A 236 -2.43 -16.57 2.25
C CYS A 236 -1.11 -17.32 2.40
N VAL A 237 -1.16 -18.64 2.44
CA VAL A 237 -0.03 -19.55 2.75
C VAL A 237 0.32 -20.51 1.62
N ALA A 238 -0.52 -20.63 0.58
CA ALA A 238 -0.22 -21.44 -0.59
C ALA A 238 -0.99 -20.96 -1.83
N LEU A 239 -0.41 -21.22 -3.00
CA LEU A 239 -1.03 -20.99 -4.31
C LEU A 239 -1.00 -22.29 -5.11
N ASN A 240 -2.14 -22.74 -5.64
CA ASN A 240 -2.27 -23.98 -6.41
C ASN A 240 -1.64 -25.22 -5.72
N GLY A 241 -1.77 -25.31 -4.38
CA GLY A 241 -1.21 -26.39 -3.57
C GLY A 241 0.28 -26.26 -3.24
N GLU A 242 0.96 -25.21 -3.69
CA GLU A 242 2.35 -24.94 -3.35
C GLU A 242 2.43 -23.99 -2.15
N THR A 243 2.99 -24.45 -1.03
CA THR A 243 3.22 -23.65 0.18
C THR A 243 4.25 -22.56 -0.07
N LEU A 244 3.92 -21.34 0.32
CA LEU A 244 4.73 -20.14 0.08
C LEU A 244 4.73 -19.24 1.31
N ASN A 245 5.82 -18.50 1.50
CA ASN A 245 5.83 -17.38 2.45
C ASN A 245 5.13 -16.13 1.85
N PRO A 246 4.81 -15.11 2.67
CA PRO A 246 4.12 -13.90 2.19
C PRO A 246 4.80 -13.19 1.01
N LEU A 247 6.13 -13.12 1.00
CA LEU A 247 6.89 -12.52 -0.09
C LEU A 247 6.68 -13.30 -1.40
N GLN A 248 6.86 -14.62 -1.37
CA GLN A 248 6.70 -15.49 -2.52
C GLN A 248 5.26 -15.47 -3.07
N VAL A 249 4.26 -15.37 -2.18
CA VAL A 249 2.86 -15.16 -2.59
C VAL A 249 2.73 -13.86 -3.37
N MET A 250 3.22 -12.73 -2.83
CA MET A 250 3.14 -11.43 -3.50
C MET A 250 3.85 -11.44 -4.86
N GLU A 251 5.04 -12.04 -4.95
CA GLU A 251 5.79 -12.13 -6.21
C GLU A 251 5.05 -12.92 -7.29
N LYS A 252 4.52 -14.10 -6.95
CA LYS A 252 3.74 -14.93 -7.89
C LYS A 252 2.41 -14.29 -8.28
N LEU A 253 1.72 -13.66 -7.33
CA LEU A 253 0.48 -12.95 -7.63
C LEU A 253 0.72 -11.72 -8.50
N ASN A 254 1.85 -11.02 -8.33
CA ASN A 254 2.24 -9.92 -9.21
C ASN A 254 2.54 -10.42 -10.63
N GLU A 255 3.22 -11.56 -10.80
CA GLU A 255 3.45 -12.16 -12.11
C GLU A 255 2.12 -12.51 -12.81
N LEU A 256 1.23 -13.24 -12.11
CA LEU A 256 -0.07 -13.64 -12.65
C LEU A 256 -0.97 -12.44 -12.93
N GLY A 257 -1.07 -11.50 -11.99
CA GLY A 257 -1.86 -10.29 -12.17
C GLY A 257 -1.31 -9.41 -13.28
N GLY A 258 0.01 -9.30 -13.38
CA GLY A 258 0.69 -8.58 -14.46
C GLY A 258 0.38 -9.16 -15.83
N LYS A 259 0.54 -10.48 -15.98
CA LYS A 259 0.21 -11.24 -17.20
C LYS A 259 -1.22 -10.99 -17.65
N HIS A 260 -2.18 -10.98 -16.72
CA HIS A 260 -3.61 -10.81 -17.00
C HIS A 260 -4.10 -9.35 -16.97
N GLY A 261 -3.23 -8.36 -16.79
CA GLY A 261 -3.60 -6.94 -16.82
C GLY A 261 -4.43 -6.46 -15.62
N ILE A 262 -4.32 -7.13 -14.47
CA ILE A 262 -5.16 -6.90 -13.28
C ILE A 262 -4.58 -5.77 -12.42
N GLY A 263 -5.46 -4.98 -11.80
CA GLY A 263 -5.09 -4.08 -10.70
C GLY A 263 -4.66 -2.68 -11.13
N ARG A 264 -5.06 -2.23 -12.33
CA ARG A 264 -4.92 -0.83 -12.74
C ARG A 264 -6.03 0.03 -12.10
N VAL A 265 -5.66 1.14 -11.47
CA VAL A 265 -6.57 2.13 -10.89
C VAL A 265 -6.15 3.52 -11.35
N ASP A 266 -7.10 4.35 -11.73
CA ASP A 266 -6.92 5.77 -12.06
C ASP A 266 -7.93 6.59 -11.26
N MET A 267 -7.44 7.44 -10.37
CA MET A 267 -8.31 8.16 -9.45
C MET A 267 -7.79 9.56 -9.11
N VAL A 268 -8.74 10.41 -8.70
CA VAL A 268 -8.44 11.68 -8.04
C VAL A 268 -8.66 11.51 -6.54
N GLU A 269 -7.56 11.45 -5.79
CA GLU A 269 -7.54 11.24 -4.33
C GLU A 269 -7.50 12.56 -3.54
N ASN A 270 -7.90 12.52 -2.28
CA ASN A 270 -7.75 13.65 -1.34
C ASN A 270 -6.49 13.48 -0.47
N ARG A 271 -5.43 14.26 -0.76
CA ARG A 271 -4.21 14.24 0.07
C ARG A 271 -4.50 14.78 1.46
N PHE A 272 -3.76 14.28 2.45
CA PHE A 272 -3.91 14.70 3.84
C PHE A 272 -3.61 16.19 4.04
N VAL A 273 -2.73 16.74 3.20
CA VAL A 273 -2.36 18.16 3.18
C VAL A 273 -3.43 19.07 2.54
N GLY A 274 -4.62 18.55 2.23
CA GLY A 274 -5.80 19.33 1.84
C GLY A 274 -5.96 19.59 0.34
N MET A 275 -5.09 19.01 -0.50
CA MET A 275 -5.17 19.12 -1.97
C MET A 275 -5.66 17.84 -2.61
N LYS A 276 -6.33 17.95 -3.76
CA LYS A 276 -6.58 16.80 -4.62
C LYS A 276 -5.33 16.47 -5.44
N SER A 277 -5.13 15.21 -5.75
CA SER A 277 -4.10 14.73 -6.65
C SER A 277 -4.68 13.63 -7.52
N ARG A 278 -4.35 13.62 -8.81
CA ARG A 278 -4.60 12.46 -9.65
C ARG A 278 -3.42 11.50 -9.52
N GLY A 279 -3.72 10.21 -9.41
CA GLY A 279 -2.73 9.14 -9.37
C GLY A 279 -3.23 7.94 -10.16
N VAL A 280 -2.31 7.34 -10.92
CA VAL A 280 -2.54 6.06 -11.59
C VAL A 280 -1.70 5.01 -10.88
N TYR A 281 -2.26 3.83 -10.65
CA TYR A 281 -1.64 2.78 -9.85
C TYR A 281 -1.73 1.43 -10.55
N GLU A 282 -0.70 0.60 -10.40
CA GLU A 282 -0.76 -0.83 -10.70
C GLU A 282 -0.49 -1.62 -9.42
N THR A 283 -1.47 -2.38 -8.95
CA THR A 283 -1.38 -3.21 -7.73
C THR A 283 -1.77 -4.66 -8.03
N PRO A 284 -1.13 -5.36 -8.99
CA PRO A 284 -1.66 -6.60 -9.56
C PRO A 284 -1.88 -7.71 -8.52
N GLY A 285 -0.81 -8.12 -7.82
CA GLY A 285 -0.90 -9.18 -6.83
C GLY A 285 -1.72 -8.77 -5.62
N GLY A 286 -1.63 -7.50 -5.22
CA GLY A 286 -2.43 -6.95 -4.15
C GLY A 286 -3.93 -6.99 -4.44
N THR A 287 -4.37 -6.66 -5.66
CA THR A 287 -5.78 -6.73 -6.06
C THR A 287 -6.31 -8.16 -6.05
N ILE A 288 -5.51 -9.14 -6.49
CA ILE A 288 -5.87 -10.57 -6.42
C ILE A 288 -5.99 -11.02 -4.96
N LEU A 289 -4.97 -10.76 -4.14
CA LEU A 289 -4.94 -11.16 -2.75
C LEU A 289 -6.09 -10.55 -1.94
N PHE A 290 -6.35 -9.25 -2.11
CA PHE A 290 -7.45 -8.54 -1.46
C PHE A 290 -8.81 -9.15 -1.84
N THR A 291 -9.03 -9.43 -3.12
CA THR A 291 -10.27 -10.06 -3.61
C THR A 291 -10.46 -11.46 -3.04
N ALA A 292 -9.40 -12.27 -3.03
CA ALA A 292 -9.43 -13.62 -2.48
C ALA A 292 -9.71 -13.61 -0.98
N HIS A 293 -9.03 -12.74 -0.23
CA HIS A 293 -9.19 -12.60 1.21
C HIS A 293 -10.64 -12.24 1.60
N ARG A 294 -11.22 -11.22 0.95
CA ARG A 294 -12.64 -10.86 1.14
C ARG A 294 -13.58 -12.01 0.85
N LYS A 295 -13.28 -12.82 -0.18
CA LYS A 295 -14.07 -14.01 -0.50
C LYS A 295 -13.93 -15.08 0.57
N MET A 296 -12.76 -15.26 1.15
CA MET A 296 -12.56 -16.22 2.24
C MET A 296 -13.39 -15.84 3.47
N GLU A 297 -13.32 -14.57 3.87
CA GLU A 297 -14.08 -14.03 5.01
C GLU A 297 -15.59 -14.26 4.88
N SER A 298 -16.13 -14.22 3.65
CA SER A 298 -17.58 -14.37 3.40
C SER A 298 -18.20 -15.67 3.89
N ILE A 299 -17.39 -16.72 4.10
CA ILE A 299 -17.89 -18.01 4.60
C ILE A 299 -17.29 -18.41 5.95
N THR A 300 -16.40 -17.61 6.54
CA THR A 300 -15.69 -17.95 7.80
C THR A 300 -15.80 -16.90 8.89
N MET A 301 -16.25 -15.68 8.57
CA MET A 301 -16.44 -14.61 9.53
C MET A 301 -17.93 -14.44 9.84
N ASP A 302 -18.26 -14.35 11.14
CA ASP A 302 -19.61 -14.04 11.58
C ASP A 302 -20.10 -12.70 11.02
N ARG A 303 -21.41 -12.59 10.76
CA ARG A 303 -22.04 -11.40 10.16
C ARG A 303 -21.79 -10.14 10.97
N GLU A 304 -21.97 -10.19 12.29
CA GLU A 304 -21.83 -8.99 13.13
C GLU A 304 -20.37 -8.64 13.37
N VAL A 305 -19.48 -9.64 13.48
CA VAL A 305 -18.03 -9.41 13.50
C VAL A 305 -17.57 -8.70 12.22
N MET A 306 -18.06 -9.17 11.06
CA MET A 306 -17.77 -8.53 9.77
C MET A 306 -18.29 -7.09 9.74
N ASN A 307 -19.53 -6.84 10.16
CA ASN A 307 -20.09 -5.47 10.21
C ASN A 307 -19.26 -4.53 11.10
N VAL A 308 -18.83 -5.01 12.28
CA VAL A 308 -18.00 -4.22 13.20
C VAL A 308 -16.64 -3.92 12.57
N ARG A 309 -15.95 -4.92 12.02
CA ARG A 309 -14.66 -4.73 11.32
C ARG A 309 -14.80 -3.78 10.14
N ASP A 310 -15.80 -4.00 9.29
CA ASP A 310 -16.05 -3.22 8.08
C ASP A 310 -16.36 -1.74 8.40
N SER A 311 -17.03 -1.46 9.53
CA SER A 311 -17.28 -0.09 10.01
C SER A 311 -16.00 0.69 10.32
N LEU A 312 -14.88 -0.01 10.53
CA LEU A 312 -13.57 0.58 10.86
C LEU A 312 -12.62 0.65 9.65
N ILE A 313 -12.97 0.07 8.50
CA ILE A 313 -12.11 0.04 7.30
C ILE A 313 -11.68 1.45 6.89
N THR A 314 -12.64 2.38 6.76
CA THR A 314 -12.35 3.76 6.36
C THR A 314 -11.39 4.44 7.35
N ARG A 315 -11.60 4.22 8.66
CA ARG A 315 -10.74 4.78 9.70
C ARG A 315 -9.33 4.20 9.64
N TYR A 316 -9.21 2.87 9.54
CA TYR A 316 -7.92 2.18 9.42
C TYR A 316 -7.15 2.66 8.19
N SER A 317 -7.81 2.65 7.01
CA SER A 317 -7.23 3.09 5.74
C SER A 317 -6.74 4.54 5.80
N THR A 318 -7.53 5.42 6.42
CA THR A 318 -7.17 6.84 6.61
C THR A 318 -5.95 6.99 7.52
N LEU A 319 -5.85 6.19 8.60
CA LEU A 319 -4.69 6.21 9.49
C LEU A 319 -3.41 5.79 8.75
N VAL A 320 -3.46 4.72 7.94
CA VAL A 320 -2.32 4.31 7.10
C VAL A 320 -1.97 5.40 6.09
N TYR A 321 -2.96 5.89 5.34
CA TYR A 321 -2.77 6.92 4.32
C TYR A 321 -2.13 8.20 4.88
N ASN A 322 -2.54 8.63 6.08
CA ASN A 322 -2.07 9.84 6.74
C ASN A 322 -0.77 9.65 7.53
N GLY A 323 -0.16 8.46 7.56
CA GLY A 323 1.12 8.22 8.23
C GLY A 323 1.03 7.82 9.71
N PHE A 324 -0.16 7.50 10.22
CA PHE A 324 -0.41 7.09 11.60
C PHE A 324 -0.26 5.59 11.82
N TRP A 325 0.67 4.92 11.11
CA TRP A 325 0.91 3.49 11.27
C TRP A 325 1.33 3.13 12.70
N PHE A 326 2.13 3.95 13.38
CA PHE A 326 2.56 3.65 14.76
C PHE A 326 1.60 4.16 15.84
N ALA A 327 0.47 4.77 15.46
CA ALA A 327 -0.48 5.40 16.38
C ALA A 327 -1.25 4.36 17.23
N PRO A 328 -1.59 4.70 18.49
CA PRO A 328 -2.26 3.79 19.41
C PRO A 328 -3.65 3.36 18.93
N GLU A 329 -4.43 4.25 18.33
CA GLU A 329 -5.76 3.91 17.80
C GLU A 329 -5.68 2.91 16.64
N ARG A 330 -4.64 2.97 15.81
CA ARG A 330 -4.41 1.99 14.74
C ARG A 330 -4.03 0.63 15.35
N LYS A 331 -3.24 0.59 16.43
CA LYS A 331 -2.93 -0.63 17.21
C LYS A 331 -4.19 -1.25 17.81
N ALA A 332 -5.07 -0.44 18.37
CA ALA A 332 -6.33 -0.90 18.93
C ALA A 332 -7.24 -1.54 17.86
N ILE A 333 -7.38 -0.89 16.70
CA ILE A 333 -8.15 -1.47 15.58
C ILE A 333 -7.48 -2.74 15.07
N GLN A 334 -6.16 -2.79 14.97
CA GLN A 334 -5.44 -4.00 14.53
C GLN A 334 -5.71 -5.19 15.47
N ALA A 335 -5.81 -4.99 16.78
CA ALA A 335 -6.13 -6.08 17.71
C ALA A 335 -7.52 -6.69 17.41
N LEU A 336 -8.52 -5.84 17.13
CA LEU A 336 -9.85 -6.30 16.69
C LEU A 336 -9.77 -7.04 15.35
N VAL A 337 -8.99 -6.52 14.39
CA VAL A 337 -8.75 -7.17 13.10
C VAL A 337 -8.13 -8.54 13.31
N THR A 338 -7.04 -8.65 14.05
CA THR A 338 -6.36 -9.93 14.32
C THR A 338 -7.27 -10.95 15.01
N GLU A 339 -8.17 -10.51 15.89
CA GLU A 339 -9.20 -11.38 16.47
C GLU A 339 -10.20 -11.86 15.42
N SER A 340 -10.68 -10.97 14.54
CA SER A 340 -11.63 -11.33 13.48
C SER A 340 -11.09 -12.39 12.50
N GLN A 341 -9.76 -12.50 12.38
CA GLN A 341 -9.12 -13.40 11.41
C GLN A 341 -8.94 -14.84 11.91
N GLN A 342 -9.21 -15.16 13.18
CA GLN A 342 -8.88 -16.48 13.76
C GLN A 342 -9.45 -17.68 12.98
N ASN A 343 -10.62 -17.53 12.35
CA ASN A 343 -11.28 -18.58 11.58
C ASN A 343 -11.15 -18.42 10.06
N VAL A 344 -10.48 -17.37 9.56
CA VAL A 344 -10.34 -17.10 8.12
C VAL A 344 -9.34 -18.09 7.51
N THR A 345 -9.81 -19.31 7.28
CA THR A 345 -8.99 -20.47 6.87
C THR A 345 -9.76 -21.27 5.83
N GLY A 346 -9.10 -21.66 4.74
CA GLY A 346 -9.75 -22.40 3.65
C GLY A 346 -9.07 -22.15 2.30
N THR A 347 -9.78 -22.43 1.22
CA THR A 347 -9.29 -22.23 -0.15
C THR A 347 -10.28 -21.41 -0.95
N VAL A 348 -9.78 -20.39 -1.64
CA VAL A 348 -10.53 -19.58 -2.60
C VAL A 348 -10.05 -19.91 -4.00
N ARG A 349 -10.96 -20.15 -4.92
CA ARG A 349 -10.65 -20.32 -6.34
C ARG A 349 -11.12 -19.10 -7.12
N LEU A 350 -10.20 -18.48 -7.85
CA LEU A 350 -10.44 -17.34 -8.73
C LEU A 350 -10.18 -17.72 -10.19
N LYS A 351 -10.78 -16.96 -11.10
CA LYS A 351 -10.53 -16.98 -12.53
C LYS A 351 -10.00 -15.60 -12.93
N LEU A 352 -8.77 -15.54 -13.44
CA LEU A 352 -8.09 -14.33 -13.90
C LEU A 352 -8.30 -14.20 -15.41
N TYR A 353 -8.77 -13.05 -15.87
CA TYR A 353 -9.06 -12.86 -17.29
C TYR A 353 -9.13 -11.37 -17.67
N LYS A 354 -8.23 -10.93 -18.56
CA LYS A 354 -8.23 -9.60 -19.21
C LYS A 354 -8.65 -8.45 -18.28
N GLY A 355 -7.83 -8.21 -17.26
CA GLY A 355 -8.00 -7.15 -16.27
C GLY A 355 -9.00 -7.47 -15.16
N ASN A 356 -9.67 -8.62 -15.20
CA ASN A 356 -10.74 -8.99 -14.29
C ASN A 356 -10.37 -10.18 -13.39
N ILE A 357 -10.98 -10.19 -12.21
CA ILE A 357 -10.95 -11.28 -11.24
C ILE A 357 -12.39 -11.77 -11.03
N ILE A 358 -12.64 -13.04 -11.34
CA ILE A 358 -13.96 -13.65 -11.22
C ILE A 358 -13.90 -14.74 -10.15
N ALA A 359 -14.74 -14.66 -9.12
CA ALA A 359 -14.82 -15.70 -8.10
C ALA A 359 -15.38 -17.01 -8.70
N ALA A 360 -14.66 -18.12 -8.51
CA ALA A 360 -14.99 -19.42 -9.09
C ALA A 360 -15.23 -20.54 -8.06
N GLY A 361 -15.02 -20.25 -6.78
CA GLY A 361 -15.32 -21.17 -5.68
C GLY A 361 -14.70 -20.73 -4.36
N VAL A 362 -15.25 -21.23 -3.26
CA VAL A 362 -14.65 -21.10 -1.93
C VAL A 362 -15.04 -22.32 -1.10
N LYS A 363 -14.10 -22.85 -0.32
CA LYS A 363 -14.31 -23.98 0.59
C LYS A 363 -13.52 -23.76 1.88
N SER A 364 -14.06 -24.22 3.00
CA SER A 364 -13.40 -24.10 4.31
C SER A 364 -13.81 -25.26 5.22
N PRO A 365 -12.87 -25.83 6.00
CA PRO A 365 -13.21 -26.79 7.05
C PRO A 365 -13.95 -26.15 8.24
N VAL A 366 -13.91 -24.82 8.36
CA VAL A 366 -14.55 -24.03 9.43
C VAL A 366 -15.59 -23.08 8.86
N SER A 367 -16.28 -23.51 7.78
CA SER A 367 -17.29 -22.68 7.15
C SER A 367 -18.52 -22.48 8.04
N LEU A 368 -18.98 -21.24 8.11
CA LEU A 368 -20.27 -20.84 8.69
C LEU A 368 -21.43 -21.03 7.69
N TYR A 369 -21.13 -21.26 6.41
CA TYR A 369 -22.14 -21.58 5.40
C TYR A 369 -22.49 -23.07 5.48
N ASN A 370 -23.76 -23.35 5.71
CA ASN A 370 -24.29 -24.72 5.70
C ASN A 370 -25.36 -24.85 4.60
N PRO A 371 -25.10 -25.59 3.52
CA PRO A 371 -26.07 -25.74 2.42
C PRO A 371 -27.36 -26.43 2.86
N ASN A 372 -27.33 -27.27 3.90
CA ASN A 372 -28.53 -27.93 4.42
C ASN A 372 -29.45 -26.96 5.17
N ILE A 373 -28.91 -25.92 5.81
CA ILE A 373 -29.71 -24.87 6.47
C ILE A 373 -30.21 -23.85 5.45
N ALA A 374 -29.36 -23.48 4.48
CA ALA A 374 -29.67 -22.45 3.48
C ALA A 374 -30.52 -22.94 2.30
N THR A 375 -30.79 -24.25 2.22
CA THR A 375 -31.53 -24.86 1.11
C THR A 375 -32.95 -24.32 1.01
N MET A 376 -33.46 -24.24 -0.22
CA MET A 376 -34.88 -23.95 -0.49
C MET A 376 -35.75 -25.22 -0.49
N GLU A 377 -35.11 -26.39 -0.43
CA GLU A 377 -35.77 -27.69 -0.27
C GLU A 377 -36.06 -27.97 1.22
N ALA A 378 -36.53 -29.18 1.55
CA ALA A 378 -36.67 -29.58 2.95
C ALA A 378 -35.32 -29.53 3.68
N ASP A 379 -35.22 -28.72 4.75
CA ASP A 379 -34.04 -28.64 5.62
C ASP A 379 -33.92 -29.93 6.47
N PRO A 380 -32.91 -30.79 6.23
CA PRO A 380 -32.75 -32.02 7.01
C PRO A 380 -32.23 -31.75 8.43
N THR A 381 -31.70 -30.56 8.71
CA THR A 381 -31.17 -30.18 10.03
C THR A 381 -32.26 -29.71 10.99
N GLN A 382 -33.40 -29.26 10.45
CA GLN A 382 -34.49 -28.62 11.21
C GLN A 382 -34.00 -27.44 12.05
N ALA A 383 -32.94 -26.77 11.62
CA ALA A 383 -32.31 -25.69 12.37
C ALA A 383 -33.03 -24.34 12.19
N TYR A 384 -33.87 -24.20 11.16
CA TYR A 384 -34.61 -22.98 10.87
C TYR A 384 -36.12 -23.23 10.81
N ASP A 385 -36.86 -22.71 11.80
CA ASP A 385 -38.33 -22.67 11.75
C ASP A 385 -38.79 -21.45 10.95
N GLN A 386 -39.40 -21.69 9.79
CA GLN A 386 -39.90 -20.63 8.92
C GLN A 386 -41.06 -19.83 9.56
N GLY A 387 -41.78 -20.40 10.54
CA GLY A 387 -42.84 -19.72 11.28
C GLY A 387 -42.34 -18.53 12.09
N ASP A 388 -41.12 -18.62 12.64
CA ASP A 388 -40.50 -17.58 13.46
C ASP A 388 -40.27 -16.27 12.67
N ALA A 389 -40.06 -16.37 11.35
CA ALA A 389 -39.86 -15.23 10.47
C ALA A 389 -41.04 -14.22 10.54
N THR A 390 -42.27 -14.70 10.74
CA THR A 390 -43.45 -13.84 10.88
C THR A 390 -43.33 -12.92 12.09
N GLY A 391 -42.95 -13.46 13.25
CA GLY A 391 -42.73 -12.70 14.48
C GLY A 391 -41.54 -11.76 14.35
N PHE A 392 -40.43 -12.27 13.84
CA PHE A 392 -39.20 -11.52 13.61
C PHE A 392 -39.42 -10.27 12.74
N ILE A 393 -40.14 -10.41 11.62
CA ILE A 393 -40.46 -9.30 10.72
C ILE A 393 -41.38 -8.29 11.42
N ARG A 394 -42.43 -8.76 12.11
CA ARG A 394 -43.37 -7.87 12.81
C ARG A 394 -42.67 -7.00 13.85
N LEU A 395 -41.75 -7.58 14.61
CA LEU A 395 -40.99 -6.87 15.64
C LEU A 395 -40.01 -5.85 15.02
N ASN A 396 -39.26 -6.22 13.99
CA ASN A 396 -38.34 -5.29 13.31
C ASN A 396 -39.08 -4.16 12.57
N ALA A 397 -40.24 -4.46 11.98
CA ALA A 397 -41.05 -3.48 11.26
C ALA A 397 -41.74 -2.46 12.19
N LEU A 398 -41.84 -2.73 13.49
CA LEU A 398 -42.55 -1.88 14.45
C LEU A 398 -42.04 -0.42 14.39
N ARG A 399 -40.72 -0.22 14.44
CA ARG A 399 -40.12 1.13 14.37
C ARG A 399 -40.43 1.85 13.05
N LEU A 400 -40.52 1.10 11.94
CA LEU A 400 -40.81 1.66 10.62
C LEU A 400 -42.28 2.09 10.52
N LYS A 401 -43.20 1.24 11.03
CA LYS A 401 -44.64 1.54 11.06
C LYS A 401 -44.96 2.77 11.90
N VAL A 402 -44.34 2.91 13.07
CA VAL A 402 -44.51 4.08 13.94
C VAL A 402 -44.06 5.36 13.22
N SER A 403 -42.87 5.34 12.60
CA SER A 403 -42.36 6.50 11.86
C SER A 403 -43.26 6.89 10.68
N ALA A 404 -43.78 5.92 9.93
CA ALA A 404 -44.68 6.18 8.82
C ALA A 404 -46.04 6.73 9.28
N GLY A 405 -46.57 6.20 10.40
CA GLY A 405 -47.84 6.65 10.96
C GLY A 405 -47.86 8.13 11.36
N VAL A 406 -46.72 8.70 11.77
CA VAL A 406 -46.61 10.15 12.05
C VAL A 406 -46.87 10.98 10.79
N ALA A 407 -46.31 10.57 9.65
CA ALA A 407 -46.52 11.26 8.38
C ALA A 407 -47.95 11.08 7.85
N GLU A 408 -48.60 9.95 8.11
CA GLU A 408 -50.00 9.72 7.79
C GLU A 408 -50.95 10.53 8.67
N SER A 409 -50.64 10.65 9.97
CA SER A 409 -51.49 11.39 10.93
C SER A 409 -51.37 12.91 10.78
N ALA A 410 -50.37 13.38 10.04
CA ALA A 410 -50.12 14.80 9.75
C ALA A 410 -50.76 15.28 8.43
N LYS A 411 -51.35 14.38 7.64
CA LYS A 411 -52.20 14.70 6.47
C LYS A 411 -53.66 14.74 6.88
#